data_AF-A0A928IAL5-F1
#
_entry.id   AF-A0A928IAL5-F1
#
_cell.length_a   1.000
_cell.length_b   1.000
_cell.length_c   1.000
_cell.angle_alpha   90.00
_cell.angle_beta   90.00
_cell.angle_gamma   90.00
#
_symmetry.space_group_name_H-M   'P 1'
#
loop_
_entity.id
_entity.type
_entity.pdbx_description
1 polymer ?
#
loop_
_entity_poly.entity_id
_entity_poly.type
_entity_poly.pdbx_seq_one_letter_code
_entity_poly.pdbx_strand_id
1 'polypeptide(L)'
;MMENALNQAFDAFRIEAESILETAKVLDPAEMQKAVEALAKAERIASSGCGHSGIACRHFAHLMCCAERPAHFISPAEAVHGGLGYMKKGDVMLLV
;
A
#
# COMPACT_ATOMS: atom_id res chain seq x y z
N MET A 1 -35.32 5.84 -10.23
CA MET A 1 -34.27 4.79 -10.21
C MET A 1 -32.91 5.36 -10.64
N MET A 2 -32.79 5.99 -11.81
CA MET A 2 -31.53 6.61 -12.27
C MET A 2 -31.03 7.75 -11.35
N GLU A 3 -31.93 8.64 -10.92
CA GLU A 3 -31.61 9.74 -9.99
C GLU A 3 -31.08 9.23 -8.64
N ASN A 4 -31.60 8.10 -8.15
CA ASN A 4 -31.12 7.46 -6.92
C ASN A 4 -29.70 6.87 -7.09
N ALA A 5 -29.40 6.27 -8.24
CA ALA A 5 -28.07 5.73 -8.54
C ALA A 5 -27.01 6.85 -8.67
N LEU A 6 -27.36 7.99 -9.27
CA LEU A 6 -26.45 9.14 -9.35
C LEU A 6 -26.16 9.73 -7.97
N ASN A 7 -27.19 9.89 -7.12
CA ASN A 7 -26.98 10.37 -5.75
C ASN A 7 -26.08 9.43 -4.95
N GLN A 8 -26.28 8.11 -5.07
CA GLN A 8 -25.41 7.11 -4.44
C GLN A 8 -23.96 7.17 -4.94
N ALA A 9 -23.74 7.41 -6.23
CA ALA A 9 -22.39 7.58 -6.77
C ALA A 9 -21.71 8.84 -6.19
N PHE A 10 -22.40 9.97 -6.11
CA PHE A 10 -21.87 11.19 -5.50
C PHE A 10 -21.60 11.00 -4.00
N ASP A 11 -22.47 10.28 -3.28
CA ASP A 11 -22.23 9.95 -1.88
C ASP A 11 -20.98 9.08 -1.68
N ALA A 12 -20.71 8.11 -2.56
CA ALA A 12 -19.49 7.31 -2.49
C ALA A 12 -18.22 8.18 -2.58
N PHE A 13 -18.16 9.11 -3.55
CA PHE A 13 -17.04 10.06 -3.66
C PHE A 13 -16.89 10.94 -2.42
N ARG A 14 -18.02 11.39 -1.85
CA ARG A 14 -18.01 12.20 -0.63
C ARG A 14 -17.46 11.40 0.56
N ILE A 15 -17.91 10.17 0.74
CA ILE A 15 -17.44 9.27 1.81
C ILE A 15 -15.93 9.01 1.68
N GLU A 16 -15.44 8.75 0.47
CA GLU A 16 -14.01 8.53 0.23
C GLU A 16 -13.16 9.77 0.53
N ALA A 17 -13.62 10.95 0.10
CA ALA A 17 -12.94 12.21 0.39
C ALA A 17 -12.88 12.51 1.90
N GLU A 18 -13.99 12.32 2.61
CA GLU A 18 -14.06 12.45 4.07
C GLU A 18 -13.10 11.47 4.76
N SER A 19 -13.05 10.21 4.31
CA SER A 19 -12.15 9.18 4.85
C SER A 19 -10.66 9.54 4.75
N ILE A 20 -10.24 10.14 3.63
CA ILE A 20 -8.86 10.62 3.45
C ILE A 20 -8.54 11.72 4.49
N LEU A 21 -9.47 12.65 4.71
CA LEU A 21 -9.30 13.74 5.68
C LEU A 21 -9.25 13.23 7.12
N GLU A 22 -10.08 12.24 7.47
CA GLU A 22 -10.03 11.63 8.81
C GLU A 22 -8.73 10.86 9.04
N THR A 23 -8.22 10.18 8.01
CA THR A 23 -6.92 9.48 8.09
C THR A 23 -5.80 10.44 8.47
N ALA A 24 -5.79 11.65 7.91
CA ALA A 24 -4.78 12.66 8.21
C ALA A 24 -4.77 13.09 9.70
N LYS A 25 -5.91 13.00 10.40
CA LYS A 25 -6.02 13.39 11.82
C LYS A 25 -5.41 12.38 12.78
N VAL A 26 -5.33 11.11 12.37
CA VAL A 26 -4.84 10.00 13.21
C VAL A 26 -3.43 9.56 12.84
N LEU A 27 -2.83 10.14 11.79
CA LEU A 27 -1.46 9.86 11.42
C LEU A 27 -0.49 10.36 12.49
N ASP A 28 0.33 9.44 13.02
CA ASP A 28 1.44 9.76 13.89
C ASP A 28 2.65 10.22 13.04
N PRO A 29 3.12 11.48 13.16
CA PRO A 29 4.24 11.97 12.38
C PRO A 29 5.56 11.22 12.65
N ALA A 30 5.79 10.75 13.88
CA ALA A 30 7.01 10.06 14.24
C ALA A 30 7.07 8.66 13.64
N GLU A 31 5.94 7.93 13.65
CA GLU A 31 5.86 6.62 12.99
C GLU A 31 5.92 6.74 11.47
N MET A 32 5.30 7.77 10.89
CA MET A 32 5.41 8.06 9.46
C MET A 32 6.86 8.31 9.04
N GLN A 33 7.60 9.11 9.82
CA GLN A 33 9.02 9.36 9.55
C GLN A 33 9.84 8.06 9.60
N LYS A 34 9.64 7.20 10.60
CA LYS A 34 10.34 5.91 10.71
C LYS A 34 10.08 5.02 9.51
N ALA A 35 8.84 4.95 9.03
CA ALA A 35 8.48 4.17 7.85
C ALA A 35 9.18 4.68 6.59
N VAL A 36 9.17 6.00 6.38
CA VAL A 36 9.87 6.64 5.25
C VAL A 36 11.37 6.37 5.31
N GLU A 37 11.99 6.52 6.48
CA GLU A 37 13.42 6.24 6.66
C GLU A 37 13.78 4.78 6.40
N ALA A 38 12.95 3.82 6.83
CA ALA A 38 13.16 2.41 6.55
C ALA A 38 13.13 2.14 5.04
N LEU A 39 12.13 2.67 4.33
CA LEU A 39 12.00 2.53 2.87
C LEU A 39 13.15 3.20 2.11
N ALA A 40 13.62 4.36 2.58
CA ALA A 40 14.74 5.09 1.99
C ALA A 40 16.09 4.37 2.15
N LYS A 41 16.26 3.61 3.23
CA LYS A 41 17.49 2.84 3.53
C LYS A 41 17.46 1.40 2.99
N ALA A 42 16.31 0.93 2.52
CA ALA A 42 16.14 -0.45 2.02
C ALA A 42 17.01 -0.72 0.78
N GLU A 43 17.60 -1.91 0.68
CA GLU A 43 18.24 -2.38 -0.55
C GLU A 43 17.18 -2.67 -1.62
N ARG A 44 16.14 -3.41 -1.23
CA ARG A 44 14.93 -3.66 -2.02
C ARG A 44 13.70 -3.65 -1.14
N ILE A 45 12.55 -3.45 -1.77
CA ILE A 45 11.26 -3.37 -1.10
C ILE A 45 10.38 -4.51 -1.61
N ALA A 46 9.65 -5.15 -0.71
CA ALA A 46 8.54 -6.01 -1.07
C ALA A 46 7.24 -5.48 -0.46
N SER A 47 6.13 -5.73 -1.13
CA SER A 47 4.80 -5.51 -0.56
C SER A 47 3.98 -6.79 -0.67
N SER A 48 3.08 -7.03 0.29
CA SER A 48 2.20 -8.19 0.29
C SER A 48 0.88 -7.87 0.98
N GLY A 49 -0.20 -8.47 0.47
CA GLY A 49 -1.55 -8.27 0.99
C GLY A 49 -2.58 -9.07 0.18
N CYS A 50 -3.77 -9.24 0.75
CA CYS A 50 -4.87 -10.00 0.16
C CYS A 50 -5.98 -9.07 -0.36
N GLY A 51 -6.74 -9.51 -1.38
CA GLY A 51 -7.91 -8.78 -1.87
C GLY A 51 -7.61 -7.34 -2.31
N HIS A 52 -8.41 -6.38 -1.83
CA HIS A 52 -8.23 -4.95 -2.10
C HIS A 52 -6.88 -4.42 -1.58
N SER A 53 -6.44 -4.85 -0.40
CA SER A 53 -5.10 -4.53 0.11
C SER A 53 -4.02 -5.02 -0.84
N GLY A 54 -4.19 -6.22 -1.41
CA GLY A 54 -3.28 -6.74 -2.44
C GLY A 54 -3.21 -5.87 -3.70
N ILE A 55 -4.33 -5.27 -4.14
CA ILE A 55 -4.35 -4.30 -5.25
C ILE A 55 -3.57 -3.04 -4.85
N ALA A 56 -3.80 -2.51 -3.65
CA ALA A 56 -3.07 -1.36 -3.13
C ALA A 56 -1.56 -1.64 -3.01
N CYS A 57 -1.15 -2.81 -2.51
CA CYS A 57 0.24 -3.24 -2.42
C CYS A 57 0.92 -3.36 -3.79
N ARG A 58 0.20 -3.84 -4.82
CA ARG A 58 0.71 -3.86 -6.20
C ARG A 58 0.98 -2.45 -6.73
N HIS A 59 0.04 -1.53 -6.49
CA HIS A 59 0.22 -0.14 -6.89
C HIS A 59 1.36 0.53 -6.10
N PHE A 60 1.46 0.27 -4.80
CA PHE A 60 2.56 0.74 -3.96
C PHE A 60 3.92 0.28 -4.51
N ALA A 61 4.09 -1.01 -4.84
CA ALA A 61 5.33 -1.51 -5.42
C ALA A 61 5.68 -0.80 -6.74
N HIS A 62 4.68 -0.54 -7.59
CA HIS A 62 4.88 0.23 -8.82
C HIS A 62 5.38 1.66 -8.53
N LEU A 63 4.74 2.37 -7.59
CA LEU A 63 5.13 3.74 -7.22
C LEU A 63 6.54 3.80 -6.63
N MET A 64 6.96 2.81 -5.84
CA MET A 64 8.33 2.74 -5.34
C MET A 64 9.34 2.61 -6.49
N CYS A 65 9.06 1.76 -7.49
CA CYS A 65 9.90 1.66 -8.68
C CYS A 65 9.96 2.99 -9.46
N CYS A 66 8.84 3.72 -9.58
CA CYS A 66 8.83 5.06 -10.19
C CYS A 66 9.66 6.09 -9.41
N ALA A 67 9.86 5.89 -8.11
CA ALA A 67 10.73 6.69 -7.27
C ALA A 67 12.18 6.17 -7.22
N GLU A 68 12.59 5.33 -8.18
CA GLU A 68 13.91 4.71 -8.26
C GLU A 68 14.26 3.85 -7.03
N ARG A 69 13.24 3.24 -6.42
CA ARG A 69 13.37 2.29 -5.30
C ARG A 69 12.94 0.89 -5.78
N PRO A 70 13.85 -0.08 -5.93
CA PRO A 70 13.50 -1.41 -6.42
C PRO A 70 12.44 -2.08 -5.54
N ALA A 71 11.28 -2.41 -6.11
CA ALA A 71 10.16 -2.98 -5.36
C ALA A 71 9.42 -4.10 -6.11
N HIS A 72 8.87 -5.06 -5.36
CA HIS A 72 8.06 -6.16 -5.92
C HIS A 72 6.87 -6.55 -5.04
N PHE A 73 5.72 -6.82 -5.65
CA PHE A 73 4.58 -7.39 -4.92
C PHE A 73 4.69 -8.90 -4.84
N ILE A 74 4.58 -9.45 -3.63
CA ILE A 74 4.56 -10.89 -3.37
C ILE A 74 3.14 -11.27 -2.95
N SER A 75 2.49 -12.16 -3.71
CA SER A 75 1.21 -12.74 -3.29
C SER A 75 1.39 -13.55 -2.00
N PRO A 76 0.56 -13.36 -0.95
CA PRO A 76 0.66 -14.14 0.29
C PRO A 76 0.61 -15.66 0.06
N ALA A 77 -0.18 -16.11 -0.92
CA ALA A 77 -0.28 -17.53 -1.27
C ALA A 77 1.03 -18.08 -1.84
N GLU A 78 1.78 -17.28 -2.60
CA GLU A 78 3.07 -17.67 -3.20
C GLU A 78 4.24 -17.47 -2.21
N ALA A 79 4.09 -16.55 -1.25
CA ALA A 79 5.11 -16.22 -0.26
C ALA A 79 5.62 -17.49 0.46
N VAL A 80 4.70 -18.36 0.89
CA VAL A 80 4.99 -19.62 1.59
C VAL A 80 5.43 -20.75 0.66
N HIS A 81 5.32 -20.57 -0.66
CA HIS A 81 5.73 -21.53 -1.69
C HIS A 81 7.00 -21.08 -2.43
N GLY A 82 7.86 -20.31 -1.75
CA GLY A 82 9.16 -19.86 -2.27
C GLY A 82 9.21 -18.39 -2.69
N GLY A 83 8.06 -17.69 -2.74
CA GLY A 83 8.01 -16.25 -3.03
C GLY A 83 8.81 -15.40 -2.03
N LEU A 84 8.86 -15.80 -0.76
CA LEU A 84 9.72 -15.16 0.24
C LEU A 84 11.22 -15.26 -0.06
N GLY A 85 11.62 -16.15 -0.99
CA GLY A 85 13.01 -16.23 -1.48
C GLY A 85 13.52 -14.94 -2.11
N TYR A 86 12.61 -14.04 -2.52
CA TYR A 86 12.94 -12.67 -2.95
C TYR A 86 13.65 -11.89 -1.83
N MET A 87 13.20 -12.01 -0.59
CA MET A 87 13.69 -11.25 0.55
C MET A 87 15.11 -11.66 0.96
N LYS A 88 15.93 -10.66 1.29
CA LYS A 88 17.29 -10.79 1.81
C LYS A 88 17.47 -9.81 2.98
N LYS A 89 18.57 -10.01 3.72
CA LYS A 89 18.97 -9.10 4.80
C LYS A 89 19.19 -7.70 4.21
N GLY A 90 18.56 -6.68 4.81
CA GLY A 90 18.64 -5.29 4.36
C GLY A 90 17.45 -4.83 3.50
N ASP A 91 16.58 -5.76 3.09
CA ASP A 91 15.32 -5.40 2.42
C ASP A 91 14.23 -5.01 3.43
N VAL A 92 13.17 -4.35 2.95
CA VAL A 92 11.98 -4.00 3.73
C VAL A 92 10.73 -4.65 3.14
N MET A 93 9.87 -5.20 4.00
CA MET A 93 8.56 -5.75 3.63
C MET A 93 7.44 -4.84 4.16
N LEU A 94 6.55 -4.39 3.28
CA LEU A 94 5.27 -3.77 3.63
C LEU A 94 4.16 -4.84 3.60
N LEU A 95 3.48 -5.04 4.72
CA LEU A 95 2.34 -5.96 4.83
C LEU A 95 1.05 -5.18 5.11
N VAL A 96 0.00 -5.46 4.34
CA VAL A 96 -1.33 -4.82 4.47
C VAL A 96 -2.45 -5.84 4.40
#